data_AF-A0A0A5G3P1-F1
#
_entry.id   AF-A0A0A5G3P1-F1
#
_cell.length_a   1.000
_cell.length_b   1.000
_cell.length_c   1.000
_cell.angle_alpha   90.00
_cell.angle_beta   90.00
_cell.angle_gamma   90.00
#
_symmetry.space_group_name_H-M   'P 1'
#
loop_
_entity.id
_entity.type
_entity.pdbx_description
1 polymer ?
#
loop_
_entity_poly.entity_id
_entity_poly.type
_entity_poly.pdbx_seq_one_letter_code
_entity_poly.pdbx_strand_id
1 'polypeptide(L)' 'MRLFWTIFWSFLLSSMVTYVVSSMNGGTFDLTNAIVLTVGFVLAVILLAEGALREDTNA' A
#
# COMPACT_ATOMS: atom_id res chain seq x y z
N MET A 1 0.10 15.90 7.31
CA MET A 1 -0.35 14.86 8.26
C MET A 1 -0.99 13.66 7.57
N ARG A 2 -1.99 13.84 6.69
CA ARG A 2 -2.67 12.74 5.98
C ARG A 2 -1.75 11.87 5.10
N LEU A 3 -0.90 12.47 4.28
CA LEU A 3 0.00 11.75 3.35
C LEU A 3 1.10 10.92 4.06
N PHE A 4 1.73 11.46 5.11
CA PHE A 4 2.69 10.72 5.94
C PHE A 4 2.05 9.47 6.56
N TRP A 5 0.83 9.62 7.07
CA TRP A 5 0.07 8.52 7.65
C TRP A 5 -0.31 7.49 6.58
N THR A 6 -0.74 7.93 5.40
CA THR A 6 -1.04 7.03 4.27
C THR A 6 0.17 6.20 3.86
N ILE A 7 1.37 6.77 3.77
CA ILE A 7 2.59 6.03 3.43
C ILE A 7 2.94 5.03 4.54
N PHE A 8 2.84 5.44 5.81
CA PHE A 8 3.09 4.57 6.95
C PHE A 8 2.15 3.35 6.98
N TRP A 9 0.84 3.56 6.81
CA TRP A 9 -0.13 2.46 6.74
C TRP A 9 0.04 1.59 5.51
N SER A 10 0.36 2.19 4.36
CA SER A 10 0.62 1.46 3.12
C SER A 10 1.79 0.49 3.29
N PHE A 11 2.87 0.92 3.96
CA PHE A 11 4.02 0.06 4.26
C PHE A 11 3.69 -1.05 5.26
N LEU A 12 2.96 -0.71 6.34
CA LEU A 12 2.58 -1.69 7.36
C LEU A 12 1.65 -2.78 6.79
N LEU A 13 0.62 -2.38 6.04
CA LEU A 13 -0.30 -3.30 5.38
C LEU A 13 0.41 -4.18 4.35
N SER A 14 1.26 -3.59 3.52
CA SER A 14 1.99 -4.35 2.50
C SER A 14 2.94 -5.37 3.13
N SER A 15 3.63 -5.02 4.22
CA SER A 15 4.46 -5.97 4.97
C SER A 15 3.64 -7.13 5.55
N MET A 16 2.44 -6.86 6.09
CA MET A 16 1.55 -7.90 6.58
C MET A 16 1.03 -8.81 5.47
N VAL A 17 0.68 -8.25 4.30
CA VAL A 17 0.25 -9.04 3.15
C VAL A 17 1.38 -9.97 2.69
N THR A 18 2.60 -9.46 2.53
CA THR A 18 3.74 -10.29 2.14
C THR A 18 4.06 -11.35 3.17
N TYR A 19 3.94 -11.05 4.48
CA TYR A 19 4.07 -12.04 5.54
C TYR A 19 3.04 -13.16 5.42
N VAL A 20 1.76 -12.83 5.23
CA VAL A 20 0.68 -13.82 5.08
C VAL A 20 0.90 -14.68 3.83
N VAL A 21 1.21 -14.07 2.69
CA VAL A 21 1.46 -14.80 1.43
C VAL A 21 2.67 -15.72 1.56
N SER A 22 3.75 -15.25 2.21
CA SER A 22 4.93 -16.07 2.49
C SER A 22 4.59 -17.25 3.40
N SER A 23 3.79 -17.01 4.45
CA SER A 23 3.33 -18.05 5.38
C SER A 23 2.43 -19.08 4.69
N MET A 24 1.56 -18.65 3.76
CA MET A 24 0.73 -19.54 2.95
C MET A 24 1.57 -20.43 2.00
N ASN A 25 2.67 -19.91 1.48
CA ASN A 25 3.59 -20.65 0.63
C ASN A 25 4.63 -21.48 1.42
N GLY A 26 4.58 -21.47 2.75
CA GLY A 26 5.56 -22.15 3.60
C GLY A 26 6.98 -21.58 3.48
N GLY A 27 7.13 -20.35 2.97
CA GLY A 27 8.40 -19.71 2.67
C GLY A 27 8.82 -18.67 3.72
N THR A 28 10.06 -18.19 3.61
CA THR A 28 10.61 -17.10 4.44
C THR A 28 10.14 -15.73 3.98
N PHE A 29 9.90 -14.84 4.94
CA PHE A 29 9.50 -13.46 4.68
C PHE A 29 10.51 -12.74 3.76
N ASP A 30 10.04 -12.34 2.58
CA ASP A 30 10.84 -11.62 1.59
C ASP A 30 10.57 -10.12 1.70
N LEU A 31 11.54 -9.40 2.26
CA LEU A 31 11.48 -7.94 2.42
C LEU A 31 11.46 -7.21 1.07
N THR A 32 12.07 -7.77 0.02
CA THR A 32 12.09 -7.18 -1.32
C THR A 32 10.67 -7.12 -1.88
N ASN A 33 9.94 -8.23 -1.76
CA ASN A 33 8.54 -8.30 -2.19
C ASN A 33 7.65 -7.34 -1.39
N ALA A 34 7.89 -7.21 -0.08
CA ALA A 34 7.14 -6.27 0.76
C ALA A 34 7.35 -4.80 0.34
N ILE A 35 8.59 -4.44 -0.01
CA ILE A 35 8.92 -3.08 -0.48
C ILE A 35 8.28 -2.81 -1.86
N VAL A 36 8.38 -3.74 -2.81
CA VAL A 36 7.76 -3.59 -4.14
C VAL A 36 6.25 -3.42 -4.01
N LEU A 37 5.59 -4.25 -3.19
CA LEU A 37 4.16 -4.17 -2.94
C LEU A 37 3.78 -2.83 -2.30
N THR A 38 4.58 -2.33 -1.36
CA THR A 38 4.38 -1.02 -0.73
C THR A 38 4.40 0.11 -1.76
N VAL A 39 5.40 0.14 -2.65
CA VAL A 39 5.49 1.19 -3.67
C VAL A 39 4.26 1.16 -4.59
N GLY A 40 3.85 -0.03 -5.04
CA GLY A 40 2.66 -0.19 -5.86
C GLY A 40 1.38 0.26 -5.14
N PHE A 41 1.23 -0.10 -3.86
CA PHE A 41 0.07 0.28 -3.05
C PHE A 41 0.00 1.80 -2.81
N VAL A 42 1.14 2.45 -2.50
CA VAL A 42 1.20 3.91 -2.35
C VAL A 42 0.79 4.62 -3.63
N LEU A 43 1.28 4.16 -4.80
CA LEU A 43 0.89 4.74 -6.09
C LEU A 43 -0.62 4.58 -6.35
N ALA A 44 -1.18 3.40 -6.10
CA ALA A 44 -2.62 3.15 -6.25
C ALA A 44 -3.46 4.06 -5.35
N VAL A 45 -3.05 4.26 -4.09
CA VAL A 45 -3.75 5.13 -3.14
C VAL A 45 -3.65 6.61 -3.55
N ILE A 46 -2.50 7.07 -4.06
CA ILE A 46 -2.37 8.44 -4.57
C ILE A 46 -3.27 8.65 -5.79
N LEU A 47 -3.28 7.70 -6.73
CA LEU A 47 -4.15 7.76 -7.91
C LEU A 47 -5.63 7.78 -7.53
N LEU A 48 -6.06 6.98 -6.56
CA LEU A 48 -7.42 7.02 -6.03
C LEU A 48 -7.71 8.35 -5.32
N ALA A 49 -6.76 8.85 -4.54
CA ALA A 49 -6.93 10.11 -3.81
C ALA A 49 -7.03 11.33 -4.73
N GLU A 50 -6.28 11.36 -5.82
CA GLU A 50 -6.31 12.46 -6.78
C GLU A 50 -7.36 12.30 -7.88
N GLY A 51 -7.58 11.07 -8.35
CA GLY A 51 -8.48 10.78 -9.46
C GLY A 51 -9.92 10.53 -9.06
N ALA A 52 -10.17 9.79 -7.97
CA ALA A 52 -11.54 9.40 -7.59
C ALA A 52 -12.20 10.37 -6.60
N LEU A 53 -11.42 11.03 -5.73
CA LEU A 53 -11.97 11.87 -4.64
C LEU A 53 -11.99 13.38 -4.95
N ARG A 54 -11.39 13.85 -6.05
CA ARG A 54 -11.41 15.29 -6.43
C ARG A 54 -12.54 15.67 -7.40
N GLU A 55 -13.23 14.70 -8.00
CA GLU A 55 -14.35 14.95 -8.93
C GLU A 55 -15.53 15.65 -8.23
N ASP A 56 -15.78 15.33 -6.96
CA ASP A 56 -16.99 15.78 -6.23
C ASP A 56 -16.91 17.18 -5.60
N THR A 57 -15.77 17.88 -5.68
CA THR A 57 -15.64 19.23 -5.07
C THR A 57 -16.10 20.36 -6.00
N ASN A 58 -16.51 20.05 -7.24
CA ASN A 58 -16.95 21.06 -8.23
C ASN A 58 -18.46 21.01 -8.55
N ALA A 59 -19.32 20.53 -7.65
CA ALA A 59 -20.78 20.55 -7.80
C ALA A 59 -21.46 21.46 -6.76
#